data_AF-A0A8H7KMV6-F1
#
_entry.id   AF-A0A8H7KMV6-F1
#
_cell.length_a   1.000
_cell.length_b   1.000
_cell.length_c   1.000
_cell.angle_alpha   90.00
_cell.angle_beta   90.00
_cell.angle_gamma   90.00
#
_symmetry.space_group_name_H-M   'P 1'
#
loop_
_entity.id
_entity.type
_entity.pdbx_description
1 polymer ?
#
loop_
_entity_poly.entity_id
_entity_poly.type
_entity_poly.pdbx_seq_one_letter_code
_entity_poly.pdbx_strand_id
1 'polypeptide(L)'
;MSASPLQASIARQSMITGVAIMTLGMAYGTQIASETVGHPVLTLATHVQFMLNGMLPILASSVLNTPSICRMSRGALVLYAIALHSMWITLSSEVAGSYVGIAFPRLVKEAGLAAMDEGKFQLYSLAHYIPGALLMLAWASLLVHCIFPVDTSPDAPAVAAKEKSN
;
A
#
# COMPACT_ATOMS: atom_id res chain seq x y z
N MET A 1 -21.97 13.53 -11.17
CA MET A 1 -21.35 12.48 -12.01
C MET A 1 -20.89 11.34 -11.10
N SER A 2 -21.13 10.08 -11.49
CA SER A 2 -20.77 8.90 -10.69
C SER A 2 -19.31 8.46 -10.91
N ALA A 3 -18.77 7.67 -9.97
CA ALA A 3 -17.47 7.00 -10.13
C ALA A 3 -17.49 6.06 -11.35
N SER A 4 -16.32 5.85 -11.97
CA SER A 4 -16.20 4.78 -12.97
C SER A 4 -16.36 3.41 -12.29
N PRO A 5 -16.85 2.37 -13.00
CA PRO A 5 -16.97 1.02 -12.43
C PRO A 5 -15.64 0.48 -11.89
N LEU A 6 -14.52 0.80 -12.55
CA LEU A 6 -13.18 0.43 -12.10
C LEU A 6 -12.82 1.12 -10.77
N GLN A 7 -13.07 2.43 -10.66
CA GLN A 7 -12.81 3.17 -9.42
C GLN A 7 -13.65 2.64 -8.25
N ALA A 8 -14.94 2.36 -8.48
CA ALA A 8 -15.81 1.78 -7.46
C ALA A 8 -15.34 0.37 -7.02
N SER A 9 -14.90 -0.46 -7.97
CA SER A 9 -14.35 -1.78 -7.68
C SER A 9 -13.06 -1.68 -6.83
N ILE A 10 -12.13 -0.79 -7.21
CA ILE A 10 -10.89 -0.57 -6.46
C ILE A 10 -11.16 0.02 -5.08
N ALA A 11 -12.12 0.94 -4.96
CA ALA A 11 -12.53 1.48 -3.66
C ALA A 11 -13.05 0.36 -2.75
N ARG A 12 -13.90 -0.54 -3.26
CA ARG A 12 -14.39 -1.70 -2.52
C ARG A 12 -13.25 -2.63 -2.11
N GLN A 13 -12.35 -2.97 -3.04
CA GLN A 13 -11.18 -3.80 -2.74
C GLN A 13 -10.28 -3.16 -1.69
N SER A 14 -10.07 -1.84 -1.76
CA SER A 14 -9.25 -1.11 -0.78
C SER A 14 -9.85 -1.18 0.62
N MET A 15 -11.18 -1.06 0.76
CA MET A 15 -11.87 -1.24 2.04
C MET A 15 -11.67 -2.66 2.58
N ILE A 16 -11.94 -3.68 1.75
CA ILE A 16 -11.83 -5.10 2.15
C ILE A 16 -10.38 -5.43 2.55
N THR A 17 -9.42 -5.07 1.72
CA THR A 17 -7.99 -5.30 1.98
C THR A 17 -7.54 -4.58 3.25
N GLY A 18 -7.92 -3.32 3.42
CA GLY A 18 -7.54 -2.55 4.62
C GLY A 18 -8.12 -3.14 5.90
N VAL A 19 -9.41 -3.53 5.90
CA VAL A 19 -10.04 -4.20 7.05
C VAL A 19 -9.39 -5.56 7.33
N ALA A 20 -9.10 -6.35 6.28
CA ALA A 20 -8.42 -7.64 6.42
C ALA A 20 -7.03 -7.46 7.04
N ILE A 21 -6.23 -6.52 6.54
CA ILE A 21 -4.91 -6.18 7.07
C ILE A 21 -5.01 -5.72 8.53
N MET A 22 -5.92 -4.81 8.88
CA MET A 22 -6.09 -4.39 10.28
C MET A 22 -6.49 -5.56 11.18
N THR A 23 -7.37 -6.43 10.72
CA THR A 23 -7.81 -7.62 11.48
C THR A 23 -6.64 -8.57 11.74
N LEU A 24 -5.84 -8.84 10.71
CA LEU A 24 -4.61 -9.63 10.84
C LEU A 24 -3.60 -8.94 11.75
N GLY A 25 -3.46 -7.62 11.68
CA GLY A 25 -2.63 -6.83 12.58
C GLY A 25 -3.04 -6.96 14.03
N MET A 26 -4.33 -6.84 14.32
CA MET A 26 -4.87 -7.04 15.67
C MET A 26 -4.62 -8.48 16.17
N ALA A 27 -4.87 -9.47 15.33
CA ALA A 27 -4.59 -10.88 15.66
C ALA A 27 -3.09 -11.09 15.94
N TYR A 28 -2.21 -10.56 15.10
CA TYR A 28 -0.76 -10.64 15.28
C TYR A 28 -0.30 -9.88 16.53
N GLY A 29 -0.95 -8.76 16.87
CA GLY A 29 -0.70 -7.98 18.08
C GLY A 29 -0.92 -8.76 19.38
N THR A 30 -1.84 -9.74 19.38
CA THR A 30 -2.03 -10.63 20.54
C THR A 30 -0.80 -11.52 20.82
N GLN A 31 0.13 -11.60 19.88
CA GLN A 31 1.31 -12.45 19.94
C GLN A 31 2.60 -11.68 20.28
N ILE A 32 2.53 -10.37 20.57
CA ILE A 32 3.72 -9.54 20.84
C ILE A 32 4.56 -10.08 22.01
N ALA A 33 3.91 -10.55 23.07
CA ALA A 33 4.59 -11.12 24.23
C ALA A 33 4.93 -12.62 24.06
N SER A 34 4.58 -13.22 22.92
CA SER A 34 4.83 -14.63 22.68
C SER A 34 6.26 -14.86 22.22
N GLU A 35 6.99 -15.70 22.94
CA GLU A 35 8.35 -16.11 22.58
C GLU A 35 8.37 -17.14 21.43
N THR A 36 7.21 -17.70 21.04
CA THR A 36 7.11 -18.72 19.99
C THR A 36 6.68 -18.17 18.63
N VAL A 37 6.18 -16.93 18.57
CA VAL A 37 5.61 -16.31 17.36
C VAL A 37 6.58 -15.32 16.68
N GLY A 38 7.76 -15.13 17.26
CA GLY A 38 8.84 -14.30 16.72
C GLY A 38 9.54 -13.51 17.81
N HIS A 39 10.43 -12.61 17.40
CA HIS A 39 11.11 -11.72 18.34
C HIS A 39 10.18 -10.59 18.78
N PRO A 40 9.92 -10.39 20.09
CA PRO A 40 8.87 -9.47 20.59
C PRO A 40 8.92 -8.05 20.00
N VAL A 41 10.12 -7.46 19.90
CA VAL A 41 10.31 -6.12 19.31
C VAL A 41 9.96 -6.10 17.82
N LEU A 42 10.35 -7.12 17.07
CA LEU A 42 10.03 -7.22 15.65
C LEU A 42 8.54 -7.52 15.45
N THR A 43 7.95 -8.37 16.29
CA THR A 43 6.50 -8.65 16.28
C THR A 43 5.68 -7.39 16.53
N LEU A 44 6.12 -6.53 17.48
CA LEU A 44 5.50 -5.21 17.71
C LEU A 44 5.63 -4.31 16.48
N ALA A 45 6.81 -4.24 15.85
CA ALA A 45 7.00 -3.46 14.64
C ALA A 45 6.10 -3.95 13.50
N THR A 46 6.03 -5.27 13.28
CA THR A 46 5.13 -5.90 12.31
C THR A 46 3.67 -5.57 12.62
N HIS A 47 3.22 -5.67 13.87
CA HIS A 47 1.87 -5.27 14.27
C HIS A 47 1.56 -3.82 13.86
N VAL A 48 2.45 -2.87 14.19
CA VAL A 48 2.28 -1.46 13.80
C VAL A 48 2.23 -1.31 12.28
N GLN A 49 3.07 -2.04 11.54
CA GLN A 49 3.05 -2.04 10.08
C GLN A 49 1.70 -2.52 9.54
N PHE A 50 1.09 -3.58 10.07
CA PHE A 50 -0.26 -3.98 9.69
C PHE A 50 -1.28 -2.88 10.00
N MET A 51 -1.24 -2.27 11.19
CA MET A 51 -2.22 -1.24 11.56
C MET A 51 -2.16 -0.04 10.61
N LEU A 52 -0.96 0.48 10.33
CA LEU A 52 -0.79 1.62 9.43
C LEU A 52 -1.13 1.26 7.98
N ASN A 53 -0.62 0.13 7.48
CA ASN A 53 -0.90 -0.33 6.13
C ASN A 53 -2.37 -0.76 5.94
N GLY A 54 -3.11 -1.07 7.01
CA GLY A 54 -4.54 -1.34 6.93
C GLY A 54 -5.38 -0.06 6.87
N MET A 55 -5.00 0.97 7.64
CA MET A 55 -5.67 2.27 7.63
C MET A 55 -5.58 2.97 6.27
N LEU A 56 -4.44 2.89 5.60
CA LEU A 56 -4.18 3.57 4.33
C LEU A 56 -5.20 3.19 3.23
N PRO A 57 -5.40 1.90 2.85
CA PRO A 57 -6.43 1.49 1.91
C PRO A 57 -7.86 1.85 2.32
N ILE A 58 -8.18 1.86 3.62
CA ILE A 58 -9.50 2.31 4.10
C ILE A 58 -9.70 3.79 3.79
N LEU A 59 -8.71 4.63 4.08
CA LEU A 59 -8.75 6.06 3.76
C LEU A 59 -8.88 6.30 2.25
N ALA A 60 -8.08 5.59 1.45
CA ALA A 60 -8.18 5.69 0.00
C ALA A 60 -9.54 5.23 -0.52
N SER A 61 -10.14 4.18 0.05
CA SER A 61 -11.50 3.75 -0.28
C SER A 61 -12.51 4.88 -0.10
N SER A 62 -12.45 5.58 1.05
CA SER A 62 -13.32 6.71 1.34
C SER A 62 -13.16 7.85 0.33
N VAL A 63 -11.92 8.16 -0.06
CA VAL A 63 -11.62 9.17 -1.09
C VAL A 63 -12.15 8.74 -2.46
N LEU A 64 -11.86 7.51 -2.89
CA LEU A 64 -12.27 6.97 -4.19
C LEU A 64 -13.79 6.81 -4.32
N ASN A 65 -14.50 6.59 -3.21
CA ASN A 65 -15.97 6.56 -3.16
C ASN A 65 -16.61 7.96 -3.16
N THR A 66 -15.80 9.03 -3.23
CA THR A 66 -16.30 10.41 -3.26
C THR A 66 -15.89 11.10 -4.56
N PRO A 67 -16.62 10.91 -5.67
CA PRO A 67 -16.25 11.43 -6.99
C PRO A 67 -16.17 12.95 -7.09
N SER A 68 -16.83 13.67 -6.17
CA SER A 68 -16.73 15.13 -6.05
C SER A 68 -15.37 15.59 -5.52
N ILE A 69 -14.63 14.72 -4.82
CA ILE A 69 -13.30 14.99 -4.30
C ILE A 69 -12.23 14.48 -5.26
N CYS A 70 -12.41 13.29 -5.83
CA CYS A 70 -11.34 12.65 -6.59
C CYS A 70 -11.85 11.76 -7.73
N ARG A 71 -11.26 11.96 -8.92
CA ARG A 71 -11.48 11.11 -10.10
C ARG A 71 -10.15 10.73 -10.70
N MET A 72 -9.83 9.45 -10.65
CA MET A 72 -8.57 8.95 -11.16
C MET A 72 -8.72 8.46 -12.60
N SER A 73 -7.69 8.68 -13.41
CA SER A 73 -7.59 8.07 -14.73
C SER A 73 -7.49 6.54 -14.63
N ARG A 74 -7.83 5.83 -15.71
CA ARG A 74 -7.73 4.36 -15.74
C ARG A 74 -6.30 3.87 -15.43
N GLY A 75 -5.27 4.54 -15.95
CA GLY A 75 -3.88 4.18 -15.69
C GLY A 75 -3.50 4.33 -14.21
N ALA A 76 -3.90 5.44 -13.59
CA ALA A 76 -3.70 5.69 -12.17
C ALA A 76 -4.42 4.66 -11.29
N LEU A 77 -5.64 4.28 -11.67
CA LEU A 77 -6.41 3.22 -10.99
C LEU A 77 -5.72 1.86 -11.09
N VAL A 78 -5.18 1.49 -12.26
CA VAL A 78 -4.45 0.22 -12.44
C VAL A 78 -3.18 0.21 -11.59
N LEU A 79 -2.40 1.29 -11.60
CA LEU A 79 -1.22 1.44 -10.74
C LEU A 79 -1.60 1.29 -9.26
N TYR A 80 -2.68 1.95 -8.84
CA TYR A 80 -3.18 1.84 -7.47
C TYR A 80 -3.56 0.40 -7.12
N ALA A 81 -4.26 -0.32 -8.02
CA ALA A 81 -4.62 -1.71 -7.80
C ALA A 81 -3.39 -2.61 -7.66
N ILE A 82 -2.35 -2.42 -8.48
CA ILE A 82 -1.08 -3.15 -8.38
C ILE A 82 -0.41 -2.87 -7.02
N ALA A 83 -0.32 -1.60 -6.65
CA ALA A 83 0.26 -1.19 -5.37
C ALA A 83 -0.49 -1.81 -4.19
N LEU A 84 -1.82 -1.76 -4.19
CA LEU A 84 -2.67 -2.35 -3.15
C LEU A 84 -2.41 -3.84 -2.96
N HIS A 85 -2.28 -4.60 -4.04
CA HIS A 85 -2.00 -6.04 -3.95
C HIS A 85 -0.56 -6.32 -3.51
N SER A 86 0.40 -5.47 -3.92
CA SER A 86 1.81 -5.64 -3.53
C SER A 86 2.05 -5.49 -2.02
N MET A 87 1.15 -4.81 -1.29
CA MET A 87 1.24 -4.66 0.17
C MET A 87 1.26 -6.02 0.91
N TRP A 88 0.59 -7.04 0.36
CA TRP A 88 0.62 -8.39 0.94
C TRP A 88 2.02 -9.00 0.95
N ILE A 89 2.86 -8.66 -0.04
CA ILE A 89 4.25 -9.10 -0.10
C ILE A 89 5.03 -8.48 1.06
N THR A 90 4.90 -7.17 1.26
CA THR A 90 5.56 -6.47 2.36
C THR A 90 5.14 -7.02 3.71
N LEU A 91 3.83 -7.13 3.96
CA LEU A 91 3.34 -7.62 5.26
C LEU A 91 3.76 -9.06 5.52
N SER A 92 3.74 -9.92 4.49
CA SER A 92 4.25 -11.29 4.62
C SER A 92 5.75 -11.32 4.91
N SER A 93 6.54 -10.43 4.29
CA SER A 93 7.97 -10.32 4.61
C SER A 93 8.24 -9.77 6.01
N GLU A 94 7.40 -8.88 6.54
CA GLU A 94 7.52 -8.40 7.93
C GLU A 94 7.20 -9.52 8.93
N VAL A 95 6.19 -10.34 8.65
CA VAL A 95 5.88 -11.53 9.46
C VAL A 95 7.03 -12.52 9.39
N ALA A 96 7.49 -12.90 8.20
CA ALA A 96 8.62 -13.82 8.08
C ALA A 96 9.87 -13.26 8.78
N GLY A 97 10.14 -11.97 8.60
CA GLY A 97 11.23 -11.25 9.22
C GLY A 97 11.21 -11.28 10.74
N SER A 98 10.04 -11.05 11.36
CA SER A 98 9.91 -11.12 12.82
C SER A 98 10.15 -12.53 13.38
N TYR A 99 9.83 -13.58 12.62
CA TYR A 99 10.12 -14.97 13.02
C TYR A 99 11.61 -15.33 12.93
N VAL A 100 12.30 -14.89 11.87
CA VAL A 100 13.69 -15.29 11.62
C VAL A 100 14.73 -14.27 12.07
N GLY A 101 14.30 -13.16 12.66
CA GLY A 101 15.20 -12.11 13.15
C GLY A 101 15.74 -11.20 12.06
N ILE A 102 14.99 -10.98 10.99
CA ILE A 102 15.37 -10.12 9.86
C ILE A 102 14.43 -8.93 9.79
N ALA A 103 14.99 -7.73 9.82
CA ALA A 103 14.26 -6.49 9.69
C ALA A 103 15.24 -5.39 9.22
N PHE A 104 14.83 -4.12 9.23
CA PHE A 104 15.78 -3.05 9.04
C PHE A 104 16.88 -3.06 10.15
N PRO A 105 18.14 -2.69 9.83
CA PRO A 105 19.27 -2.85 10.76
C PRO A 105 19.05 -2.23 12.14
N ARG A 106 18.31 -1.11 12.19
CA ARG A 106 17.93 -0.45 13.44
C ARG A 106 17.06 -1.36 14.33
N LEU A 107 16.03 -1.99 13.77
CA LEU A 107 15.11 -2.86 14.51
C LEU A 107 15.80 -4.13 14.99
N VAL A 108 16.69 -4.71 14.18
CA VAL A 108 17.49 -5.88 14.57
C VAL A 108 18.41 -5.55 15.76
N LYS A 109 19.05 -4.37 15.73
CA LYS A 109 19.85 -3.87 16.85
C LYS A 109 19.00 -3.63 18.10
N GLU A 110 17.83 -3.01 17.96
CA GLU A 110 16.88 -2.78 19.06
C GLU A 110 16.33 -4.08 19.65
N ALA A 111 16.20 -5.13 18.83
CA ALA A 111 15.84 -6.48 19.26
C ALA A 111 16.99 -7.27 19.90
N GLY A 112 18.21 -6.73 19.94
CA GLY A 112 19.38 -7.40 20.53
C GLY A 112 19.86 -8.63 19.73
N LEU A 113 19.54 -8.70 18.44
CA LEU A 113 19.86 -9.84 17.59
C LEU A 113 21.23 -9.71 16.95
N ALA A 114 21.78 -10.86 16.53
CA ALA A 114 23.03 -10.91 15.77
C ALA A 114 22.91 -10.18 14.42
N ALA A 115 24.05 -9.86 13.82
CA ALA A 115 24.10 -9.29 12.47
C ALA A 115 23.38 -10.21 11.47
N MET A 116 22.59 -9.60 10.60
CA MET A 116 21.78 -10.33 9.62
C MET A 116 22.64 -10.99 8.54
N ASP A 117 22.16 -12.12 8.04
CA ASP A 117 22.61 -12.67 6.76
C ASP A 117 22.29 -11.69 5.63
N GLU A 118 23.31 -11.28 4.87
CA GLU A 118 23.20 -10.24 3.85
C GLU A 118 22.26 -10.65 2.71
N GLY A 119 22.30 -11.92 2.29
CA GLY A 119 21.43 -12.44 1.23
C GLY A 119 19.95 -12.42 1.62
N LYS A 120 19.63 -12.90 2.82
CA LYS A 120 18.26 -12.84 3.33
C LYS A 120 17.79 -11.40 3.56
N PHE A 121 18.69 -10.52 4.01
CA PHE A 121 18.37 -9.10 4.17
C PHE A 121 18.09 -8.41 2.83
N GLN A 122 18.83 -8.73 1.76
CA GLN A 122 18.55 -8.22 0.42
C GLN A 122 17.17 -8.66 -0.08
N LEU A 123 16.82 -9.94 0.08
CA LEU A 123 15.50 -10.44 -0.31
C LEU A 123 14.36 -9.76 0.47
N TYR A 124 14.52 -9.64 1.80
CA TYR A 124 13.59 -8.88 2.65
C TYR A 124 13.47 -7.42 2.19
N SER A 125 14.60 -6.77 1.90
CA SER A 125 14.64 -5.38 1.46
C SER A 125 13.92 -5.17 0.13
N LEU A 126 14.07 -6.09 -0.84
CA LEU A 126 13.34 -6.01 -2.11
C LEU A 126 11.83 -6.21 -1.91
N ALA A 127 11.44 -7.15 -1.07
CA ALA A 127 10.05 -7.41 -0.70
C ALA A 127 9.38 -6.23 0.05
N HIS A 128 10.19 -5.34 0.62
CA HIS A 128 9.72 -4.12 1.25
C HIS A 128 9.75 -2.90 0.29
N TYR A 129 10.91 -2.62 -0.32
CA TYR A 129 11.12 -1.39 -1.08
C TYR A 129 10.35 -1.35 -2.40
N ILE A 130 10.21 -2.47 -3.12
CA ILE A 130 9.48 -2.48 -4.39
C ILE A 130 7.99 -2.17 -4.15
N PRO A 131 7.28 -2.89 -3.26
CA PRO A 131 5.90 -2.51 -2.92
C PRO A 131 5.79 -1.11 -2.31
N GLY A 132 6.75 -0.71 -1.46
CA GLY A 132 6.79 0.62 -0.87
C GLY A 132 6.85 1.73 -1.92
N ALA A 133 7.70 1.59 -2.93
CA ALA A 133 7.79 2.53 -4.05
C ALA A 133 6.49 2.57 -4.87
N LEU A 134 5.88 1.41 -5.16
CA LEU A 134 4.59 1.34 -5.85
C LEU A 134 3.48 2.04 -5.05
N LEU A 135 3.45 1.83 -3.72
CA LEU A 135 2.49 2.48 -2.83
C LEU A 135 2.70 4.00 -2.82
N MET A 136 3.93 4.48 -2.72
CA MET A 136 4.23 5.92 -2.81
C MET A 136 3.73 6.52 -4.13
N LEU A 137 3.96 5.84 -5.26
CA LEU A 137 3.47 6.29 -6.57
C LEU A 137 1.94 6.29 -6.65
N ALA A 138 1.27 5.28 -6.08
CA ALA A 138 -0.18 5.19 -6.03
C ALA A 138 -0.80 6.34 -5.21
N TRP A 139 -0.23 6.66 -4.05
CA TRP A 139 -0.67 7.79 -3.21
C TRP A 139 -0.38 9.14 -3.84
N ALA A 140 0.79 9.32 -4.45
CA ALA A 140 1.11 10.52 -5.21
C ALA A 140 0.12 10.71 -6.37
N SER A 141 -0.22 9.63 -7.08
CA SER A 141 -1.20 9.66 -8.15
C SER A 141 -2.59 10.02 -7.65
N LEU A 142 -3.03 9.44 -6.52
CA LEU A 142 -4.29 9.80 -5.86
C LEU A 142 -4.31 11.30 -5.55
N LEU A 143 -3.29 11.81 -4.85
CA LEU A 143 -3.18 13.22 -4.48
C LEU A 143 -3.26 14.15 -5.70
N VAL A 144 -2.48 13.86 -6.74
CA VAL A 144 -2.47 14.65 -7.98
C VAL A 144 -3.85 14.69 -8.62
N HIS A 145 -4.55 13.56 -8.72
CA HIS A 145 -5.88 13.51 -9.36
C HIS A 145 -6.99 14.12 -8.50
N CYS A 146 -6.81 14.20 -7.18
CA CYS A 146 -7.75 14.90 -6.31
C CYS A 146 -7.52 16.43 -6.34
N ILE A 147 -6.28 16.90 -6.55
CA ILE A 147 -5.96 18.34 -6.66
C ILE A 147 -6.21 18.87 -8.07
N PHE A 148 -5.85 18.09 -9.09
CA PHE A 148 -5.97 18.43 -10.51
C PHE A 148 -6.90 17.43 -11.18
N PRO A 149 -8.23 17.69 -11.16
CA PRO A 149 -9.21 16.79 -11.75
C PRO A 149 -8.89 16.59 -13.23
N VAL A 150 -8.77 15.34 -13.64
CA VAL A 150 -8.66 15.00 -15.07
C VAL A 150 -10.06 15.07 -15.67
N ASP A 151 -10.23 15.81 -16.76
CA ASP A 151 -11.47 15.76 -17.56
C ASP A 151 -11.58 14.38 -18.20
N THR A 152 -12.27 13.47 -17.53
CA THR A 152 -12.55 12.13 -18.05
C THR A 152 -13.82 12.11 -18.93
N SER A 153 -14.24 13.25 -19.46
CA SER A 153 -15.39 13.31 -20.37
C SER A 153 -15.04 12.52 -21.65
N PRO A 154 -15.93 11.65 -22.16
CA PRO A 154 -15.76 11.04 -23.48
C PRO A 154 -15.70 12.08 -24.61
N ASP A 155 -16.10 13.33 -24.34
CA ASP A 155 -16.03 14.47 -25.26
C ASP A 155 -14.76 15.31 -25.11
N ALA A 156 -13.76 14.86 -24.33
CA ALA A 156 -12.47 15.53 -24.23
C ALA A 156 -11.86 15.63 -25.63
N PRO A 157 -11.74 16.84 -26.20
CA PRO A 157 -11.68 16.97 -27.63
C PRO A 157 -10.33 16.51 -28.17
N ALA A 158 -10.37 15.74 -29.25
CA ALA A 158 -9.27 15.55 -30.21
C ALA A 158 -8.89 16.87 -30.94
N VAL A 159 -9.06 18.03 -30.30
CA VAL A 159 -8.91 19.37 -30.91
C VAL A 159 -7.45 19.83 -30.94
N ALA A 160 -6.55 19.24 -30.16
CA ALA A 160 -5.13 19.63 -30.20
C ALA A 160 -4.37 19.20 -31.47
N ALA A 161 -4.99 18.41 -32.36
CA ALA A 161 -4.34 17.93 -33.60
C ALA A 161 -4.74 18.69 -34.87
N LYS A 162 -5.71 19.61 -34.84
CA LYS A 162 -6.18 20.34 -36.04
C LYS A 162 -5.73 21.79 -36.16
N GLU A 163 -5.11 22.38 -35.13
CA GLU A 163 -4.71 23.79 -35.15
C GLU A 163 -3.31 24.07 -35.70
N LYS A 164 -2.63 23.07 -36.28
CA LYS A 164 -1.32 23.24 -36.97
C LYS A 164 -1.39 23.06 -38.49
N SER A 165 -2.56 23.23 -39.11
CA SER A 165 -2.73 23.03 -40.56
C SER A 165 -3.50 24.13 -41.28
N ASN A 166 -3.45 25.37 -40.79
CA ASN A 166 -3.83 26.56 -41.57
C ASN A 166 -2.68 27.56 -41.55
#